data_AF-A0A7X9P8A2-F1
#
_entry.id   AF-A0A7X9P8A2-F1
#
_cell.length_a   1.000
_cell.length_b   1.000
_cell.length_c   1.000
_cell.angle_alpha   90.00
_cell.angle_beta   90.00
_cell.angle_gamma   90.00
#
_symmetry.space_group_name_H-M   'P 1'
#
loop_
_entity.id
_entity.type
_entity.pdbx_description
1 polymer ?
#
loop_
_entity_poly.entity_id
_entity_poly.type
_entity_poly.pdbx_seq_one_letter_code
_entity_poly.pdbx_strand_id
1 'polypeptide(L)'
;MSDSGAAAASPSPPADTRWGGLREELLVFAGCSLAALAAVQGLGRLPHVGAYAQELAELVFLLVPFWVIERRGERVEDHGFHLHHGWRAAALAVLFMVVTFGPFIVGFEWWWEPGRSFRFDRLPPDFWNVALAQFLVVALPEEALFRGYLQTRFERRFPSRIWHGVPIGWAIPATSVLFAIGHFVVIPDPARLAVFFPSLLFGLLRHWSGGLLAPVLFHGACNVLGDTLYCGYFG
;
A
#
# COMPACT_ATOMS: atom_id res chain seq x y z
N MET A 1 -50.63 -33.56 23.93
CA MET A 1 -50.52 -32.59 22.82
C MET A 1 -49.38 -31.66 23.16
N SER A 2 -48.20 -31.94 22.61
CA SER A 2 -46.98 -31.15 22.79
C SER A 2 -46.82 -30.23 21.58
N ASP A 3 -47.01 -28.93 21.78
CA ASP A 3 -46.82 -27.92 20.74
C ASP A 3 -45.33 -27.58 20.66
N SER A 4 -44.65 -28.11 19.65
CA SER A 4 -43.28 -27.78 19.29
C SER A 4 -43.29 -26.47 18.49
N GLY A 5 -43.08 -25.35 19.17
CA GLY A 5 -42.88 -24.05 18.55
C GLY A 5 -41.57 -24.01 17.76
N ALA A 6 -41.64 -24.27 16.46
CA ALA A 6 -40.54 -24.03 15.54
C ALA A 6 -40.26 -22.52 15.47
N ALA A 7 -39.13 -22.09 16.03
CA ALA A 7 -38.63 -20.74 15.87
C ALA A 7 -38.35 -20.49 14.38
N ALA A 8 -39.17 -19.66 13.74
CA ALA A 8 -38.95 -19.21 12.37
C ALA A 8 -37.61 -18.48 12.29
N ALA A 9 -36.68 -19.04 11.52
CA ALA A 9 -35.42 -18.39 11.19
C ALA A 9 -35.72 -17.05 10.51
N SER A 10 -35.14 -15.97 11.04
CA SER A 10 -35.25 -14.63 10.47
C SER A 10 -34.70 -14.64 9.03
N PRO A 11 -35.37 -14.00 8.06
CA PRO A 11 -34.88 -13.95 6.70
C PRO A 11 -33.52 -13.24 6.64
N SER A 12 -32.54 -13.89 6.05
CA SER A 12 -31.25 -13.27 5.70
C SER A 12 -31.50 -12.01 4.87
N PRO A 13 -30.78 -10.90 5.14
CA PRO A 13 -31.01 -9.65 4.43
C PRO A 13 -30.80 -9.83 2.92
N PRO A 14 -31.52 -9.06 2.08
CA PRO A 14 -31.42 -9.17 0.63
C PRO A 14 -29.97 -8.94 0.21
N ALA A 15 -29.51 -9.73 -0.77
CA ALA A 15 -28.21 -9.59 -1.39
C ALA A 15 -28.15 -8.27 -2.19
N ASP A 16 -28.02 -7.15 -1.49
CA ASP A 16 -27.46 -5.95 -2.08
C ASP A 16 -26.11 -6.38 -2.67
N THR A 17 -26.03 -6.26 -4.00
CA THR A 17 -24.93 -6.72 -4.83
C THR A 17 -23.62 -6.52 -4.10
N ARG A 18 -22.90 -7.62 -3.79
CA ARG A 18 -21.76 -7.55 -2.85
C ARG A 18 -20.73 -6.47 -3.21
N TRP A 19 -20.66 -6.10 -4.49
CA TRP A 19 -19.81 -5.06 -5.07
C TRP A 19 -20.46 -3.67 -5.25
N GLY A 20 -21.80 -3.55 -5.26
CA GLY A 20 -22.51 -2.27 -5.44
C GLY A 20 -22.29 -1.28 -4.29
N GLY A 21 -21.86 -1.77 -3.13
CA GLY A 21 -21.53 -0.98 -1.94
C GLY A 21 -20.10 -0.40 -1.90
N LEU A 22 -19.23 -0.66 -2.88
CA LEU A 22 -17.84 -0.15 -2.88
C LEU A 22 -17.70 1.31 -3.34
N ARG A 23 -18.82 1.99 -3.57
CA ARG A 23 -18.84 3.33 -4.16
C ARG A 23 -17.99 4.30 -3.33
N GLU A 24 -18.04 4.23 -2.01
CA GLU A 24 -17.29 5.14 -1.15
C GLU A 24 -15.79 4.86 -1.18
N GLU A 25 -15.37 3.61 -1.06
CA GLU A 25 -13.95 3.22 -1.13
C GLU A 25 -13.33 3.61 -2.47
N LEU A 26 -14.05 3.38 -3.57
CA LEU A 26 -13.61 3.76 -4.91
C LEU A 26 -13.60 5.28 -5.12
N LEU A 27 -14.56 6.01 -4.53
CA LEU A 27 -14.55 7.48 -4.57
C LEU A 27 -13.43 8.07 -3.73
N VAL A 28 -13.10 7.49 -2.57
CA VAL A 28 -11.95 7.91 -1.76
C VAL A 28 -10.66 7.66 -2.53
N PHE A 29 -10.49 6.47 -3.12
CA PHE A 29 -9.34 6.15 -3.96
C PHE A 29 -9.20 7.12 -5.15
N ALA A 30 -10.28 7.29 -5.93
CA ALA A 30 -10.28 8.16 -7.11
C ALA A 30 -10.05 9.62 -6.72
N GLY A 31 -10.71 10.10 -5.66
CA GLY A 31 -10.57 11.46 -5.14
C GLY A 31 -9.15 11.74 -4.66
N CYS A 32 -8.56 10.81 -3.91
CA CYS A 32 -7.16 10.90 -3.49
C CYS A 32 -6.22 10.94 -4.69
N SER A 33 -6.38 10.01 -5.65
CA SER A 33 -5.51 9.90 -6.82
C SER A 33 -5.58 11.15 -7.71
N LEU A 34 -6.79 11.69 -7.91
CA LEU A 34 -6.98 12.93 -8.68
C LEU A 34 -6.44 14.15 -7.95
N ALA A 35 -6.61 14.24 -6.63
CA ALA A 35 -6.05 15.32 -5.83
C ALA A 35 -4.52 15.27 -5.82
N ALA A 36 -3.92 14.08 -5.68
CA ALA A 36 -2.48 13.91 -5.78
C ALA A 36 -1.95 14.32 -7.17
N LEU A 37 -2.60 13.86 -8.24
CA LEU A 37 -2.25 14.24 -9.62
C LEU A 37 -2.36 15.76 -9.84
N ALA A 38 -3.45 16.36 -9.38
CA ALA A 38 -3.67 17.81 -9.49
C ALA A 38 -2.65 18.60 -8.66
N ALA A 39 -2.28 18.11 -7.47
CA ALA A 39 -1.24 18.71 -6.64
C ALA A 39 0.12 18.65 -7.35
N VAL A 40 0.52 17.49 -7.88
CA VAL A 40 1.78 17.35 -8.63
C VAL A 40 1.82 18.29 -9.84
N GLN A 41 0.77 18.30 -10.66
CA GLN A 41 0.73 19.14 -11.87
C GLN A 41 0.56 20.64 -11.57
N GLY A 42 -0.15 20.98 -10.50
CA GLY A 42 -0.42 22.36 -10.09
C GLY A 42 0.77 22.97 -9.36
N LEU A 43 1.16 22.36 -8.25
CA LEU A 43 2.26 22.81 -7.40
C LEU A 43 3.60 22.72 -8.14
N GLY A 44 3.78 21.72 -9.01
CA GLY A 44 4.97 21.55 -9.85
C GLY A 44 5.30 22.77 -10.73
N ARG A 45 4.32 23.64 -11.01
CA ARG A 45 4.52 24.86 -11.81
C ARG A 45 4.93 26.08 -10.98
N LEU A 46 4.86 26.01 -9.65
CA LEU A 46 5.11 27.13 -8.77
C LEU A 46 6.61 27.24 -8.42
N PRO A 47 7.21 28.45 -8.50
CA PRO A 47 8.59 28.67 -8.04
C PRO A 47 8.74 28.26 -6.57
N HIS A 48 9.85 27.59 -6.24
CA HIS A 48 10.21 27.11 -4.90
C HIS A 48 9.29 26.02 -4.29
N VAL A 49 8.04 25.89 -4.75
CA VAL A 49 7.09 24.87 -4.27
C VAL A 49 7.09 23.64 -5.16
N GLY A 50 7.38 23.79 -6.46
CA GLY A 50 7.37 22.68 -7.41
C GLY A 50 8.32 21.54 -7.06
N ALA A 51 9.42 21.84 -6.36
CA ALA A 51 10.36 20.85 -5.86
C ALA A 51 9.75 19.91 -4.80
N TYR A 52 8.68 20.32 -4.11
CA TYR A 52 8.01 19.58 -3.05
C TYR A 52 6.63 19.04 -3.48
N ALA A 53 6.28 19.18 -4.76
CA ALA A 53 4.93 18.93 -5.24
C ALA A 53 4.49 17.47 -5.02
N GLN A 54 5.43 16.54 -5.11
CA GLN A 54 5.18 15.11 -4.90
C GLN A 54 4.98 14.80 -3.42
N GLU A 55 5.87 15.29 -2.55
CA GLU A 55 5.78 15.11 -1.10
C GLU A 55 4.47 15.69 -0.53
N LEU A 56 4.04 16.84 -1.06
CA LEU A 56 2.77 17.45 -0.68
C LEU A 56 1.56 16.66 -1.21
N ALA A 57 1.68 16.01 -2.37
CA ALA A 57 0.64 15.14 -2.90
C ALA A 57 0.46 13.88 -2.05
N GLU A 58 1.53 13.31 -1.51
CA GLU A 58 1.46 12.14 -0.63
C GLU A 58 0.66 12.40 0.65
N LEU A 59 0.66 13.64 1.17
CA LEU A 59 -0.15 14.00 2.34
C LEU A 59 -1.64 13.73 2.13
N VAL A 60 -2.14 13.78 0.89
CA VAL A 60 -3.53 13.43 0.56
C VAL A 60 -3.82 11.97 0.95
N PHE A 61 -2.88 11.06 0.70
CA PHE A 61 -3.01 9.63 1.00
C PHE A 61 -2.95 9.33 2.49
N LEU A 62 -2.44 10.25 3.33
CA LEU A 62 -2.51 10.13 4.78
C LEU A 62 -3.73 10.83 5.37
N LEU A 63 -3.98 12.08 4.99
CA LEU A 63 -4.97 12.95 5.62
C LEU A 63 -6.40 12.57 5.25
N VAL A 64 -6.66 12.21 3.98
CA VAL A 64 -8.01 11.85 3.54
C VAL A 64 -8.52 10.58 4.22
N PRO A 65 -7.81 9.43 4.22
CA PRO A 65 -8.33 8.24 4.89
C PRO A 65 -8.52 8.47 6.39
N PHE A 66 -7.62 9.22 7.04
CA PHE A 66 -7.75 9.56 8.45
C PHE A 66 -9.05 10.35 8.71
N TRP A 67 -9.30 11.39 7.93
CA TRP A 67 -10.51 12.19 8.00
C TRP A 67 -11.78 11.38 7.72
N VAL A 68 -11.75 10.46 6.75
CA VAL A 68 -12.90 9.58 6.46
C VAL A 68 -13.18 8.65 7.65
N ILE A 69 -12.14 8.03 8.22
CA ILE A 69 -12.25 7.14 9.39
C ILE A 69 -12.89 7.89 10.57
N GLU A 70 -12.38 9.09 10.88
CA GLU A 70 -12.91 9.93 11.95
C GLU A 70 -14.37 10.34 11.70
N ARG A 71 -14.72 10.77 10.48
CA ARG A 71 -16.09 11.14 10.13
C ARG A 71 -17.09 9.99 10.26
N ARG A 72 -16.63 8.76 10.10
CA ARG A 72 -17.45 7.55 10.29
C ARG A 72 -17.56 7.12 11.75
N GLY A 73 -16.85 7.78 12.67
CA GLY A 73 -16.73 7.35 14.06
C GLY A 73 -16.02 6.01 14.20
N GLU A 74 -15.21 5.62 13.22
CA GLU A 74 -14.40 4.40 13.25
C GLU A 74 -13.10 4.67 14.02
N ARG A 75 -12.56 3.65 14.68
CA ARG A 75 -11.30 3.80 15.42
C ARG A 75 -10.12 3.66 14.47
N VAL A 76 -9.17 4.59 14.55
CA VAL A 76 -7.94 4.54 13.72
C VAL A 76 -7.11 3.29 14.00
N GLU A 77 -7.15 2.74 15.21
CA GLU A 77 -6.44 1.49 15.51
C GLU A 77 -6.99 0.29 14.73
N ASP A 78 -8.30 0.27 14.43
CA ASP A 78 -8.91 -0.80 13.62
C ASP A 78 -8.42 -0.77 12.16
N HIS A 79 -7.81 0.34 11.76
CA HIS A 79 -7.15 0.54 10.46
C HIS A 79 -5.63 0.36 10.56
N GLY A 80 -5.11 -0.18 11.67
CA GLY A 80 -3.69 -0.54 11.82
C GLY A 80 -2.77 0.62 12.19
N PHE A 81 -3.33 1.79 12.54
CA PHE A 81 -2.58 2.93 13.07
C PHE A 81 -2.19 2.71 14.53
N HIS A 82 -1.33 1.72 14.77
CA HIS A 82 -0.78 1.41 16.08
C HIS A 82 0.58 0.71 15.97
N LEU A 83 1.37 0.74 17.04
CA LEU A 83 2.68 0.09 17.13
C LEU A 83 2.68 -1.16 18.03
N HIS A 84 1.52 -1.76 18.28
CA HIS A 84 1.42 -3.01 19.03
C HIS A 84 2.34 -4.07 18.42
N HIS A 85 3.20 -4.65 19.26
CA HIS A 85 4.23 -5.61 18.85
C HIS A 85 5.16 -5.11 17.72
N GLY A 86 5.55 -3.83 17.75
CA GLY A 86 6.38 -3.21 16.70
C GLY A 86 7.67 -3.98 16.37
N TRP A 87 8.30 -4.64 17.34
CA TRP A 87 9.48 -5.48 17.08
C TRP A 87 9.16 -6.71 16.20
N ARG A 88 7.97 -7.32 16.35
CA ARG A 88 7.53 -8.44 15.49
C ARG A 88 7.26 -7.95 14.08
N ALA A 89 6.64 -6.78 13.96
CA ALA A 89 6.42 -6.13 12.67
C ALA A 89 7.74 -5.81 11.96
N ALA A 90 8.73 -5.27 12.69
CA ALA A 90 10.07 -5.02 12.16
C ALA A 90 10.80 -6.32 11.77
N ALA A 91 10.76 -7.35 12.62
CA ALA A 91 11.38 -8.64 12.33
C ALA A 91 10.75 -9.31 11.08
N LEU A 92 9.42 -9.20 10.93
CA LEU A 92 8.71 -9.71 9.77
C LEU A 92 9.09 -8.95 8.50
N ALA A 93 9.20 -7.62 8.56
CA ALA A 93 9.69 -6.81 7.44
C ALA A 93 11.10 -7.22 7.04
N VAL A 94 12.03 -7.37 8.00
CA VAL A 94 13.41 -7.81 7.74
C VAL A 94 13.44 -9.21 7.12
N LEU A 95 12.64 -10.15 7.63
CA LEU A 95 12.53 -11.49 7.04
C LEU A 95 12.13 -11.40 5.56
N PHE A 96 11.15 -10.56 5.23
CA PHE A 96 10.70 -10.36 3.86
C PHE A 96 11.78 -9.73 2.99
N MET A 97 12.52 -8.74 3.50
CA MET A 97 13.67 -8.16 2.79
C MET A 97 14.69 -9.25 2.45
N VAL A 98 15.09 -10.06 3.42
CA VAL A 98 16.06 -11.16 3.23
C VAL A 98 15.59 -12.16 2.18
N VAL A 99 14.30 -12.55 2.24
CA VAL A 99 13.74 -13.56 1.33
C VAL A 99 13.55 -13.02 -0.09
N THR A 100 13.23 -11.74 -0.26
CA THR A 100 12.81 -11.18 -1.56
C THR A 100 13.88 -10.38 -2.28
N PHE A 101 14.81 -9.74 -1.57
CA PHE A 101 15.77 -8.82 -2.19
C PHE A 101 16.76 -9.52 -3.10
N GLY A 102 17.30 -10.67 -2.69
CA GLY A 102 18.21 -11.46 -3.53
C GLY A 102 17.57 -11.84 -4.87
N PRO A 103 16.43 -12.56 -4.86
CA PRO A 103 15.69 -12.87 -6.09
C PRO A 103 15.30 -11.63 -6.91
N PHE A 104 14.93 -10.53 -6.25
CA PHE A 104 14.62 -9.28 -6.93
C PHE A 104 15.83 -8.68 -7.66
N ILE A 105 17.01 -8.65 -7.03
CA ILE A 105 18.26 -8.16 -7.65
C ILE A 105 18.59 -9.00 -8.88
N VAL A 106 18.53 -10.34 -8.77
CA VAL A 106 18.76 -11.23 -9.91
C VAL A 106 17.74 -10.98 -11.04
N GLY A 107 16.47 -10.83 -10.68
CA GLY A 107 15.42 -10.48 -11.65
C GLY A 107 15.64 -9.11 -12.31
N PHE A 108 16.13 -8.13 -11.55
CA PHE A 108 16.47 -6.80 -12.05
C PHE A 108 17.61 -6.87 -13.07
N GLU A 109 18.71 -7.56 -12.74
CA GLU A 109 19.84 -7.75 -13.66
C GLU A 109 19.43 -8.49 -14.93
N TRP A 110 18.60 -9.52 -14.78
CA TRP A 110 18.10 -10.30 -15.92
C TRP A 110 17.16 -9.50 -16.82
N TRP A 111 16.28 -8.68 -16.24
CA TRP A 111 15.30 -7.90 -17.01
C TRP A 111 15.91 -6.68 -17.70
N TRP A 112 16.79 -5.96 -17.00
CA TRP A 112 17.36 -4.70 -17.49
C TRP A 112 18.67 -4.87 -18.25
N GLU A 113 19.29 -6.05 -18.17
CA GLU A 113 20.58 -6.38 -18.81
C GLU A 113 21.60 -5.22 -18.72
N PRO A 114 21.92 -4.73 -17.51
CA PRO A 114 22.78 -3.57 -17.37
C PRO A 114 24.14 -3.84 -18.00
N GLY A 115 24.52 -3.05 -19.02
CA GLY A 115 25.78 -3.22 -19.76
C GLY A 115 27.05 -2.86 -18.97
N ARG A 116 26.94 -2.62 -17.66
CA ARG A 116 28.02 -2.23 -16.74
C ARG A 116 27.84 -2.93 -15.41
N SER A 117 28.95 -3.16 -14.71
CA SER A 117 28.91 -3.69 -13.34
C SER A 117 28.37 -2.65 -12.35
N PHE A 118 27.71 -3.14 -11.30
CA PHE A 118 27.19 -2.31 -10.22
C PHE A 118 28.29 -1.49 -9.55
N ARG A 119 27.99 -0.22 -9.24
CA ARG A 119 28.90 0.73 -8.58
C ARG A 119 28.39 1.17 -7.22
N PHE A 120 29.06 0.73 -6.16
CA PHE A 120 28.73 1.12 -4.77
C PHE A 120 28.97 2.60 -4.46
N ASP A 121 29.80 3.29 -5.25
CA ASP A 121 30.06 4.72 -5.12
C ASP A 121 28.96 5.60 -5.75
N ARG A 122 27.94 4.98 -6.37
CA ARG A 122 26.82 5.67 -7.04
C ARG A 122 25.50 5.41 -6.34
N LEU A 123 25.39 5.93 -5.12
CA LEU A 123 24.13 6.02 -4.40
C LEU A 123 23.33 7.25 -4.85
N PRO A 124 22.00 7.25 -4.66
CA PRO A 124 21.19 8.45 -4.76
C PRO A 124 21.83 9.64 -4.02
N PRO A 125 21.84 10.85 -4.61
CA PRO A 125 22.24 12.06 -3.90
C PRO A 125 21.43 12.21 -2.60
N ASP A 126 22.08 12.65 -1.53
CA ASP A 126 21.49 12.74 -0.19
C ASP A 126 20.80 11.45 0.26
N PHE A 127 21.43 10.30 -0.03
CA PHE A 127 20.90 8.95 0.18
C PHE A 127 20.12 8.76 1.48
N TRP A 128 20.65 9.22 2.62
CA TRP A 128 19.97 9.05 3.91
C TRP A 128 18.68 9.85 4.02
N ASN A 129 18.63 11.05 3.46
CA ASN A 129 17.42 11.88 3.44
C ASN A 129 16.38 11.27 2.49
N VAL A 130 16.80 10.83 1.31
CA VAL A 130 15.93 10.14 0.35
C VAL A 130 15.39 8.84 0.96
N ALA A 131 16.24 8.04 1.59
CA ALA A 131 15.82 6.83 2.26
C ALA A 131 14.78 7.12 3.34
N LEU A 132 15.03 8.11 4.21
CA LEU A 132 14.06 8.51 5.23
C LEU A 132 12.73 8.98 4.61
N ALA A 133 12.78 9.73 3.51
CA ALA A 133 11.59 10.17 2.77
C ALA A 133 10.82 8.98 2.19
N GLN A 134 11.49 7.96 1.67
CA GLN A 134 10.83 6.73 1.17
C GLN A 134 10.01 6.04 2.27
N PHE A 135 10.43 6.09 3.54
CA PHE A 135 9.65 5.53 4.65
C PHE A 135 8.51 6.44 5.11
N LEU A 136 8.80 7.73 5.35
CA LEU A 136 7.88 8.62 6.06
C LEU A 136 6.97 9.43 5.14
N VAL A 137 7.48 9.79 3.96
CA VAL A 137 6.78 10.67 3.02
C VAL A 137 6.09 9.85 1.94
N VAL A 138 6.67 8.73 1.51
CA VAL A 138 6.07 7.87 0.47
C VAL A 138 5.34 6.68 1.08
N ALA A 139 6.07 5.74 1.69
CA ALA A 139 5.48 4.49 2.14
C ALA A 139 4.40 4.68 3.21
N LEU A 140 4.62 5.54 4.22
CA LEU A 140 3.64 5.73 5.28
C LEU A 140 2.28 6.25 4.76
N PRO A 141 2.20 7.34 3.97
CA PRO A 141 0.93 7.79 3.39
C PRO A 141 0.29 6.78 2.44
N GLU A 142 1.07 6.15 1.56
CA GLU A 142 0.52 5.13 0.66
C GLU A 142 -0.05 3.94 1.44
N GLU A 143 0.71 3.39 2.39
CA GLU A 143 0.24 2.28 3.21
C GLU A 143 -0.96 2.67 4.09
N ALA A 144 -1.07 3.94 4.51
CA ALA A 144 -2.25 4.44 5.20
C ALA A 144 -3.52 4.37 4.33
N LEU A 145 -3.45 4.80 3.07
CA LEU A 145 -4.59 4.70 2.15
C LEU A 145 -4.89 3.25 1.78
N PHE A 146 -3.89 2.52 1.31
CA PHE A 146 -4.11 1.22 0.70
C PHE A 146 -4.30 0.11 1.74
N ARG A 147 -3.42 0.01 2.74
CA ARG A 147 -3.45 -1.08 3.72
C ARG A 147 -4.30 -0.66 4.90
N GLY A 148 -4.16 0.59 5.33
CA GLY A 148 -4.93 1.22 6.39
C GLY A 148 -6.41 1.25 6.08
N TYR A 149 -6.79 2.02 5.07
CA TYR A 149 -8.19 2.24 4.73
C TYR A 149 -8.77 1.16 3.81
N LEU A 150 -8.30 1.06 2.56
CA LEU A 150 -8.93 0.23 1.52
C LEU A 150 -8.93 -1.27 1.87
N GLN A 151 -7.78 -1.84 2.25
CA GLN A 151 -7.69 -3.27 2.58
C GLN A 151 -8.57 -3.61 3.79
N THR A 152 -8.57 -2.78 4.84
CA THR A 152 -9.44 -2.99 6.01
C THR A 152 -10.92 -2.97 5.61
N ARG A 153 -11.33 -2.01 4.78
CA ARG A 153 -12.73 -1.89 4.32
C ARG A 153 -13.14 -3.07 3.45
N PHE A 154 -12.28 -3.48 2.51
CA PHE A 154 -12.51 -4.66 1.68
C PHE A 154 -12.56 -5.95 2.50
N GLU A 155 -11.70 -6.10 3.51
CA GLU A 155 -11.70 -7.28 4.39
C GLU A 155 -12.97 -7.35 5.24
N ARG A 156 -13.47 -6.21 5.76
CA ARG A 156 -14.76 -6.17 6.48
C ARG A 156 -15.93 -6.54 5.59
N ARG A 157 -15.89 -6.19 4.29
CA ARG A 157 -16.95 -6.46 3.32
C ARG A 157 -16.88 -7.87 2.72
N PHE A 158 -15.67 -8.35 2.48
CA PHE A 158 -15.33 -9.64 1.88
C PHE A 158 -14.31 -10.37 2.76
N PRO A 159 -14.74 -10.93 3.89
CA PRO A 159 -13.83 -11.58 4.84
C PRO A 159 -13.03 -12.71 4.17
N SER A 160 -11.72 -12.68 4.38
CA SER A 160 -10.81 -13.70 3.90
C SER A 160 -10.93 -14.96 4.76
N ARG A 161 -10.84 -16.13 4.11
CA ARG A 161 -10.68 -17.40 4.82
C ARG A 161 -9.20 -17.59 5.13
N ILE A 162 -8.87 -17.90 6.38
CA ILE A 162 -7.47 -18.16 6.76
C ILE A 162 -7.11 -19.63 6.46
N TRP A 163 -6.04 -19.84 5.70
CA TRP A 163 -5.48 -21.15 5.38
C TRP A 163 -3.97 -21.15 5.63
N HIS A 164 -3.51 -21.97 6.58
CA HIS A 164 -2.12 -21.98 7.06
C HIS A 164 -1.55 -20.59 7.37
N GLY A 165 -2.37 -19.73 7.99
CA GLY A 165 -1.98 -18.35 8.31
C GLY A 165 -2.05 -17.37 7.13
N VAL A 166 -2.29 -17.84 5.90
CA VAL A 166 -2.45 -16.97 4.72
C VAL A 166 -3.92 -16.59 4.58
N PRO A 167 -4.24 -15.29 4.44
CA PRO A 167 -5.60 -14.83 4.14
C PRO A 167 -5.94 -15.12 2.67
N ILE A 168 -6.91 -16.01 2.44
CA ILE A 168 -7.47 -16.30 1.12
C ILE A 168 -8.78 -15.51 0.97
N GLY A 169 -8.70 -14.39 0.26
CA GLY A 169 -9.84 -13.51 -0.01
C GLY A 169 -9.50 -12.41 -1.01
N TRP A 170 -10.48 -11.54 -1.27
CA TRP A 170 -10.37 -10.52 -2.32
C TRP A 170 -9.73 -9.21 -1.85
N ALA A 171 -9.61 -8.96 -0.54
CA ALA A 171 -9.12 -7.69 -0.02
C ALA A 171 -7.70 -7.36 -0.49
N ILE A 172 -6.75 -8.29 -0.32
CA ILE A 172 -5.35 -8.07 -0.73
C ILE A 172 -5.23 -7.92 -2.25
N PRO A 173 -5.77 -8.83 -3.10
CA PRO A 173 -5.71 -8.65 -4.55
C PRO A 173 -6.38 -7.35 -5.02
N ALA A 174 -7.58 -7.03 -4.52
CA ALA A 174 -8.32 -5.84 -4.95
C ALA A 174 -7.58 -4.54 -4.59
N THR A 175 -7.08 -4.43 -3.34
CA THR A 175 -6.23 -3.30 -2.94
C THR A 175 -4.97 -3.22 -3.80
N SER A 176 -4.36 -4.38 -4.14
CA SER A 176 -3.14 -4.40 -4.93
C SER A 176 -3.35 -3.97 -6.38
N VAL A 177 -4.51 -4.30 -6.96
CA VAL A 177 -4.93 -3.79 -8.27
C VAL A 177 -5.10 -2.27 -8.22
N LEU A 178 -5.80 -1.72 -7.21
CA LEU A 178 -5.96 -0.27 -7.07
C LEU A 178 -4.63 0.45 -6.89
N PHE A 179 -3.70 -0.15 -6.13
CA PHE A 179 -2.34 0.36 -5.95
C PHE A 179 -1.60 0.50 -7.29
N ALA A 180 -1.63 -0.55 -8.12
CA ALA A 180 -1.00 -0.55 -9.43
C ALA A 180 -1.67 0.43 -10.41
N ILE A 181 -3.01 0.54 -10.38
CA ILE A 181 -3.75 1.51 -11.19
C ILE A 181 -3.36 2.95 -10.79
N GLY A 182 -3.25 3.24 -9.48
CA GLY A 182 -2.83 4.56 -9.01
C GLY A 182 -1.48 4.97 -9.58
N HIS A 183 -0.51 4.04 -9.57
CA HIS A 183 0.82 4.26 -10.13
C HIS A 183 0.80 4.51 -11.65
N PHE A 184 -0.03 3.76 -12.38
CA PHE A 184 -0.19 3.92 -13.83
C PHE A 184 -0.90 5.25 -14.21
N VAL A 185 -1.85 5.71 -13.40
CA VAL A 185 -2.55 6.98 -13.65
C VAL A 185 -1.62 8.18 -13.51
N VAL A 186 -0.70 8.14 -12.54
CA VAL A 186 0.28 9.22 -12.34
C VAL A 186 1.35 9.20 -13.43
N ILE A 187 1.87 8.01 -13.78
CA ILE A 187 2.85 7.82 -14.85
C ILE A 187 2.33 6.72 -15.78
N PRO A 188 1.80 7.07 -16.98
CA PRO A 188 1.22 6.14 -17.96
C PRO A 188 2.22 5.20 -18.66
N ASP A 189 3.00 4.47 -17.88
CA ASP A 189 3.97 3.47 -18.32
C ASP A 189 3.49 2.08 -17.84
N PRO A 190 3.25 1.11 -18.74
CA PRO A 190 2.87 -0.25 -18.37
C PRO A 190 3.80 -0.93 -17.36
N ALA A 191 5.09 -0.59 -17.33
CA ALA A 191 6.04 -1.13 -16.35
C ALA A 191 5.65 -0.74 -14.91
N ARG A 192 4.96 0.38 -14.71
CA ARG A 192 4.44 0.81 -13.39
C ARG A 192 3.39 -0.13 -12.83
N LEU A 193 2.72 -0.94 -13.66
CA LEU A 193 1.77 -1.94 -13.16
C LEU A 193 2.45 -3.08 -12.38
N ALA A 194 3.76 -3.29 -12.56
CA ALA A 194 4.52 -4.32 -11.86
C ALA A 194 4.52 -4.13 -10.34
N VAL A 195 4.27 -2.91 -9.84
CA VAL A 195 4.11 -2.64 -8.40
C VAL A 195 2.95 -3.41 -7.77
N PHE A 196 2.06 -4.00 -8.58
CA PHE A 196 1.07 -5.00 -8.15
C PHE A 196 1.69 -6.14 -7.33
N PHE A 197 2.86 -6.67 -7.73
CA PHE A 197 3.47 -7.83 -7.08
C PHE A 197 3.99 -7.55 -5.66
N PRO A 198 4.86 -6.54 -5.42
CA PRO A 198 5.27 -6.21 -4.05
C PRO A 198 4.07 -5.74 -3.20
N SER A 199 3.08 -5.11 -3.83
CA SER A 199 1.83 -4.66 -3.19
C SER A 199 1.03 -5.81 -2.55
N LEU A 200 1.07 -7.02 -3.12
CA LEU A 200 0.51 -8.23 -2.49
C LEU A 200 1.23 -8.57 -1.17
N LEU A 201 2.57 -8.48 -1.16
CA LEU A 201 3.37 -8.74 0.03
C LEU A 201 3.11 -7.70 1.11
N PHE A 202 2.92 -6.42 0.75
CA PHE A 202 2.52 -5.37 1.69
C PHE A 202 1.19 -5.74 2.38
N GLY A 203 0.23 -6.24 1.60
CA GLY A 203 -1.06 -6.70 2.12
C GLY A 203 -0.94 -7.89 3.08
N LEU A 204 -0.05 -8.85 2.79
CA LEU A 204 0.24 -9.99 3.66
C LEU A 204 0.94 -9.56 4.95
N LEU A 205 1.94 -8.67 4.86
CA LEU A 205 2.62 -8.09 6.00
C LEU A 205 1.66 -7.33 6.91
N ARG A 206 0.71 -6.58 6.33
CA ARG A 206 -0.37 -5.95 7.10
C ARG A 206 -1.22 -7.00 7.82
N HIS A 207 -1.63 -8.06 7.15
CA HIS A 207 -2.43 -9.12 7.76
C HIS A 207 -1.72 -9.79 8.95
N TRP A 208 -0.43 -10.14 8.79
CA TRP A 208 0.33 -10.84 9.84
C TRP A 208 0.80 -9.96 10.99
N SER A 209 1.08 -8.69 10.72
CA SER A 209 1.52 -7.75 11.77
C SER A 209 0.36 -7.02 12.45
N GLY A 210 -0.83 -6.99 11.83
CA GLY A 210 -2.01 -6.25 12.29
C GLY A 210 -1.94 -4.73 12.07
N GLY A 211 -0.73 -4.15 12.13
CA GLY A 211 -0.48 -2.72 11.96
C GLY A 211 0.22 -2.33 10.65
N LEU A 212 0.50 -1.03 10.51
CA LEU A 212 1.15 -0.48 9.31
C LEU A 212 2.69 -0.53 9.35
N LEU A 213 3.31 -0.79 10.50
CA LEU A 213 4.78 -0.72 10.60
C LEU A 213 5.49 -1.71 9.66
N ALA A 214 5.06 -2.97 9.61
CA ALA A 214 5.71 -3.98 8.76
C ALA A 214 5.62 -3.63 7.25
N PRO A 215 4.43 -3.33 6.68
CA PRO A 215 4.36 -2.95 5.28
C PRO A 215 5.06 -1.63 4.98
N VAL A 216 5.04 -0.63 5.87
CA VAL A 216 5.77 0.63 5.67
C VAL A 216 7.28 0.41 5.59
N LEU A 217 7.84 -0.39 6.52
CA LEU A 217 9.26 -0.70 6.51
C LEU A 217 9.67 -1.51 5.27
N PHE A 218 8.85 -2.48 4.87
CA PHE A 218 9.18 -3.28 3.69
C PHE A 218 9.02 -2.48 2.39
N HIS A 219 7.95 -1.70 2.25
CA HIS A 219 7.70 -0.84 1.09
C HIS A 219 8.82 0.21 0.94
N GLY A 220 9.11 0.99 1.99
CA GLY A 220 10.19 1.98 1.94
C GLY A 220 11.54 1.35 1.56
N ALA A 221 11.85 0.16 2.09
CA ALA A 221 13.07 -0.56 1.73
C ALA A 221 13.08 -1.06 0.28
N CYS A 222 11.94 -1.49 -0.27
CA CYS A 222 11.81 -1.83 -1.69
C CYS A 222 12.13 -0.62 -2.59
N ASN A 223 11.63 0.57 -2.25
CA ASN A 223 11.91 1.79 -3.02
C ASN A 223 13.39 2.16 -2.94
N VAL A 224 13.96 2.15 -1.73
CA VAL A 224 15.39 2.41 -1.52
C VAL A 224 16.26 1.43 -2.31
N LEU A 225 15.91 0.14 -2.33
CA LEU A 225 16.62 -0.86 -3.12
C LEU A 225 16.53 -0.55 -4.61
N GLY A 226 15.33 -0.24 -5.13
CA GLY A 226 15.11 0.10 -6.52
C GLY A 226 15.95 1.31 -6.97
N ASP A 227 15.92 2.40 -6.20
CA ASP A 227 16.70 3.60 -6.47
C ASP A 227 18.21 3.31 -6.42
N THR A 228 18.65 2.51 -5.45
CA THR A 228 20.05 2.10 -5.30
C THR A 228 20.54 1.29 -6.49
N LEU A 229 19.75 0.31 -6.96
CA LEU A 229 20.08 -0.49 -8.14
C LEU A 229 20.14 0.40 -9.38
N TYR A 230 19.14 1.27 -9.57
CA TYR A 230 19.10 2.16 -10.72
C TYR A 230 20.32 3.08 -10.78
N CYS A 231 20.64 3.80 -9.69
CA CYS A 231 21.83 4.66 -9.63
C CYS A 231 23.14 3.88 -9.77
N GLY A 232 23.23 2.69 -9.14
CA GLY A 232 24.44 1.87 -9.16
C GLY A 232 24.77 1.29 -10.53
N TYR A 233 23.78 0.93 -11.34
CA TYR A 233 24.00 0.44 -12.72
C TYR A 233 24.01 1.55 -13.78
N PHE A 234 23.15 2.57 -13.64
CA PHE A 234 22.87 3.53 -14.72
C PHE A 234 23.26 4.99 -14.43
N GLY A 235 23.65 5.33 -13.20
CA GLY A 235 24.11 6.68 -12.83
C GLY A 235 25.51 7.03 -13.32
#